data_AF-A0AAP0FWD3-F1
#
_entry.id   AF-A0AAP0FWD3-F1
#
_cell.length_a   1.000
_cell.length_b   1.000
_cell.length_c   1.000
_cell.angle_alpha   90.00
_cell.angle_beta   90.00
_cell.angle_gamma   90.00
#
_symmetry.space_group_name_H-M   'P 1'
#
loop_
_entity.id
_entity.type
_entity.pdbx_description
1 polymer ?
#
loop_
_entity_poly.entity_id
_entity_poly.type
_entity_poly.pdbx_seq_one_letter_code
_entity_poly.pdbx_strand_id
1 'polypeptide(L)'
;MRKANLVLGLIAMIIAMINCLHEEFSLVSYYNAHNPGSNDCGGELETFSATAGIKVQDSGNPCGKRYLVKCVEGGPMQVPCRFGGEISVIIQRLCNNLCDDEYDMYLSEEAFAKIADIDRTHVIKIAYRPEI
;
A
#
# COMPACT_ATOMS: atom_id res chain seq x y z
N MET A 1 43.30 -6.50 -13.44
CA MET A 1 42.25 -5.60 -13.96
C MET A 1 40.90 -6.30 -14.20
N ARG A 2 40.82 -7.50 -14.83
CA ARG A 2 39.53 -8.20 -15.05
C ARG A 2 38.73 -8.60 -13.80
N LYS A 3 39.41 -8.96 -12.69
CA LYS A 3 38.74 -9.38 -11.44
C LYS A 3 38.05 -8.21 -10.70
N ALA A 4 38.63 -7.01 -10.75
CA ALA A 4 38.08 -5.83 -10.07
C ALA A 4 36.76 -5.35 -10.72
N ASN A 5 36.69 -5.37 -12.06
CA ASN A 5 35.46 -5.00 -12.78
C ASN A 5 34.33 -6.02 -12.57
N LEU A 6 34.67 -7.30 -12.38
CA LEU A 6 33.69 -8.35 -12.08
C LEU A 6 33.11 -8.21 -10.66
N VAL A 7 33.96 -7.84 -9.70
CA VAL A 7 33.53 -7.55 -8.32
C VAL A 7 32.66 -6.29 -8.26
N LEU A 8 33.03 -5.22 -8.97
CA LEU A 8 32.21 -4.00 -9.07
C LEU A 8 30.84 -4.25 -9.70
N GLY A 9 30.78 -5.07 -10.75
CA GLY A 9 29.50 -5.45 -11.39
C GLY A 9 28.58 -6.23 -10.46
N LEU A 10 29.12 -7.18 -9.68
CA LEU A 10 28.35 -7.94 -8.69
C LEU A 10 27.82 -7.04 -7.56
N ILE A 11 28.63 -6.10 -7.07
CA ILE A 11 28.21 -5.17 -6.01
C ILE A 11 27.06 -4.27 -6.50
N ALA A 12 27.14 -3.73 -7.72
CA ALA A 12 26.08 -2.91 -8.29
C ALA A 12 24.75 -3.69 -8.44
N MET A 13 24.83 -4.96 -8.84
CA MET A 13 23.67 -5.83 -8.97
C MET A 13 23.01 -6.14 -7.62
N ILE A 14 23.82 -6.38 -6.58
CA ILE A 14 23.33 -6.61 -5.21
C ILE A 14 22.65 -5.35 -4.67
N ILE A 15 23.24 -4.16 -4.88
CA ILE A 15 22.64 -2.89 -4.44
C ILE A 15 21.29 -2.64 -5.15
N ALA A 16 21.18 -2.96 -6.44
CA ALA A 16 19.92 -2.85 -7.17
C ALA A 16 18.82 -3.78 -6.63
N MET A 17 19.16 -4.99 -6.19
CA MET A 17 18.21 -5.95 -5.61
C MET A 17 17.70 -5.54 -4.23
N ILE A 18 18.53 -4.88 -3.42
CA ILE A 18 18.15 -4.44 -2.06
C ILE A 18 17.03 -3.39 -2.12
N ASN A 19 16.99 -2.56 -3.16
CA ASN A 19 15.93 -1.56 -3.32
C ASN A 19 14.55 -2.16 -3.66
N CYS A 20 14.47 -3.41 -4.13
CA CYS A 20 13.19 -4.08 -4.40
C CYS A 20 12.51 -4.62 -3.13
N LEU A 21 13.21 -4.68 -2.00
CA LEU A 21 12.69 -5.19 -0.73
C LEU A 21 12.34 -4.09 0.27
N HIS A 22 12.25 -2.82 -0.18
CA HIS A 22 11.89 -1.73 0.70
C HIS A 22 10.41 -1.85 1.10
N GLU A 23 10.18 -2.05 2.39
CA GLU A 23 8.86 -2.04 2.99
C GLU A 23 8.61 -0.61 3.49
N GLU A 24 7.64 0.08 2.88
CA GLU A 24 7.28 1.45 3.24
C GLU A 24 6.25 1.42 4.36
N PHE A 25 6.36 2.35 5.31
CA PHE A 25 5.43 2.46 6.42
C PHE A 25 4.54 3.68 6.26
N SER A 26 3.24 3.51 6.42
CA SER A 26 2.28 4.59 6.31
C SER A 26 1.12 4.43 7.27
N LEU A 27 0.49 5.55 7.62
CA LEU A 27 -0.86 5.50 8.15
C LEU A 27 -1.82 5.26 6.99
N VAL A 28 -2.82 4.43 7.21
CA VAL A 28 -3.91 4.24 6.28
C VAL A 28 -5.22 4.29 7.03
N SER A 29 -6.22 4.81 6.33
CA SER A 29 -7.60 4.77 6.75
C SER A 29 -8.39 3.89 5.79
N TYR A 30 -9.50 3.32 6.25
CA TYR A 30 -10.50 2.81 5.32
C TYR A 30 -11.49 3.92 5.02
N TYR A 31 -11.83 4.08 3.75
CA TYR A 31 -12.53 5.26 3.29
C TYR A 31 -14.00 4.95 2.98
N ASN A 32 -14.92 5.56 3.75
CA ASN A 32 -16.37 5.50 3.50
C ASN A 32 -16.85 6.74 2.70
N ALA A 33 -16.05 7.80 2.58
CA ALA A 33 -16.56 9.11 2.18
C ALA A 33 -16.68 9.36 0.66
N HIS A 34 -16.37 8.41 -0.21
CA HIS A 34 -16.61 8.61 -1.66
C HIS A 34 -17.03 7.33 -2.35
N ASN A 35 -18.33 7.27 -2.64
CA ASN A 35 -18.99 6.47 -3.66
C ASN A 35 -18.34 5.09 -3.93
N PRO A 36 -18.76 4.00 -3.25
CA PRO A 36 -18.17 2.66 -3.35
C PRO A 36 -18.25 1.99 -4.74
N GLY A 37 -18.68 2.71 -5.78
CA GLY A 37 -18.77 2.24 -7.16
C GLY A 37 -17.96 3.05 -8.18
N SER A 38 -17.12 4.04 -7.79
CA SER A 38 -16.24 4.71 -8.76
C SER A 38 -14.94 3.91 -8.93
N ASN A 39 -14.57 3.66 -10.18
CA ASN A 39 -13.31 3.07 -10.59
C ASN A 39 -12.63 4.04 -11.55
N ASP A 40 -11.71 4.84 -11.04
CA ASP A 40 -11.01 5.85 -11.84
C ASP A 40 -9.97 5.20 -12.77
N CYS A 41 -9.56 3.98 -12.43
CA CYS A 41 -8.57 3.19 -13.14
C CYS A 41 -9.15 2.31 -14.25
N GLY A 42 -10.49 2.19 -14.33
CA GLY A 42 -11.18 1.28 -15.22
C GLY A 42 -11.04 -0.20 -14.83
N GLY A 43 -11.87 -1.07 -15.42
CA GLY A 43 -11.90 -2.52 -15.14
C GLY A 43 -12.96 -2.93 -14.10
N GLU A 44 -12.90 -4.21 -13.71
CA GLU A 44 -13.83 -4.80 -12.73
C GLU A 44 -13.45 -4.40 -11.30
N LEU A 45 -14.44 -4.13 -10.46
CA LEU A 45 -14.24 -3.81 -9.05
C LEU A 45 -13.80 -5.05 -8.28
N GLU A 46 -12.74 -4.90 -7.51
CA GLU A 46 -12.16 -5.97 -6.69
C GLU A 46 -12.45 -5.71 -5.21
N THR A 47 -12.75 -6.78 -4.46
CA THR A 47 -13.06 -6.70 -3.03
C THR A 47 -11.89 -6.15 -2.23
N PHE A 48 -10.67 -6.56 -2.56
CA PHE A 48 -9.45 -6.04 -1.94
C PHE A 48 -8.85 -4.98 -2.85
N SER A 49 -9.41 -3.78 -2.74
CA SER A 49 -8.98 -2.62 -3.50
C SER A 49 -8.49 -1.50 -2.58
N ALA A 50 -7.81 -0.53 -3.18
CA ALA A 50 -7.38 0.67 -2.50
C ALA A 50 -7.47 1.90 -3.41
N THR A 51 -7.61 3.06 -2.78
CA THR A 51 -7.48 4.38 -3.40
C THR A 51 -6.06 4.88 -3.16
N ALA A 52 -5.33 5.23 -4.22
CA ALA A 52 -3.99 5.80 -4.09
C ALA A 52 -4.05 7.23 -3.55
N GLY A 53 -3.37 7.51 -2.44
CA GLY A 53 -3.14 8.85 -1.93
C GLY A 53 -2.23 9.66 -2.86
N ILE A 54 -2.07 10.95 -2.57
CA ILE A 54 -1.34 11.90 -3.45
C ILE A 54 0.10 11.45 -3.68
N LYS A 55 0.83 11.03 -2.63
CA LYS A 55 2.23 10.58 -2.75
C LYS A 55 2.41 9.36 -3.66
N VAL A 56 1.48 8.40 -3.59
CA VAL A 56 1.50 7.21 -4.44
C VAL A 56 1.20 7.57 -5.90
N GLN A 57 0.38 8.60 -6.14
CA GLN A 57 0.12 9.14 -7.48
C GLN A 57 1.31 9.94 -8.04
N ASP A 58 1.98 10.74 -7.20
CA ASP A 58 3.16 11.52 -7.59
C ASP A 58 4.34 10.63 -8.02
N SER A 59 4.36 9.40 -7.52
CA SER A 59 5.34 8.36 -7.90
C SER A 59 5.08 7.73 -9.28
N GLY A 60 4.06 8.21 -10.01
CA GLY A 60 3.66 7.77 -11.34
C GLY A 60 2.30 7.07 -11.35
N ASN A 61 1.89 6.49 -12.47
CA ASN A 61 0.56 5.89 -12.61
C ASN A 61 0.36 4.71 -11.63
N PRO A 62 -0.54 4.80 -10.63
CA PRO A 62 -0.73 3.73 -9.67
C PRO A 62 -1.86 2.76 -10.07
N CYS A 63 -2.68 3.11 -11.07
CA CYS A 63 -3.82 2.29 -11.47
C CYS A 63 -3.44 0.86 -11.87
N GLY A 64 -4.18 -0.10 -11.34
CA GLY A 64 -3.98 -1.53 -11.60
C GLY A 64 -2.77 -2.15 -10.90
N LYS A 65 -1.93 -1.35 -10.22
CA LYS A 65 -0.81 -1.87 -9.43
C LYS A 65 -1.35 -2.58 -8.19
N ARG A 66 -0.72 -3.69 -7.85
CA ARG A 66 -0.99 -4.44 -6.63
C ARG A 66 0.08 -4.15 -5.59
N TYR A 67 -0.35 -4.08 -4.34
CA TYR A 67 0.51 -3.92 -3.19
C TYR A 67 0.21 -5.00 -2.17
N LEU A 68 1.29 -5.55 -1.61
CA LEU A 68 1.23 -6.36 -0.41
C LEU A 68 1.16 -5.41 0.78
N VAL A 69 0.13 -5.54 1.60
CA VAL A 69 -0.17 -4.65 2.73
C VAL A 69 -0.29 -5.46 4.01
N LYS A 70 0.36 -4.98 5.07
CA LYS A 70 0.37 -5.62 6.38
C LYS A 70 0.16 -4.59 7.48
N CYS A 71 -0.77 -4.84 8.40
CA CYS A 71 -0.88 -4.04 9.61
C CYS A 71 0.34 -4.27 10.51
N VAL A 72 0.99 -3.19 10.95
CA VAL A 72 2.14 -3.23 11.87
C VAL A 72 1.82 -2.63 13.24
N GLU A 73 0.84 -1.72 13.29
CA GLU A 73 0.37 -1.10 14.53
C GLU A 73 -1.07 -0.60 14.31
N GLY A 74 -1.99 -0.75 15.27
CA GLY A 74 -3.38 -0.28 15.09
C GLY A 74 -3.59 1.21 15.26
N GLY A 75 -2.63 2.01 14.80
CA GLY A 75 -2.72 3.46 14.77
C GLY A 75 -2.78 4.11 16.16
N PRO A 76 -3.34 5.33 16.26
CA PRO A 76 -3.36 6.12 17.50
C PRO A 76 -4.07 5.44 18.68
N MET A 77 -5.01 4.55 18.38
CA MET A 77 -5.83 3.85 19.39
C MET A 77 -5.19 2.55 19.89
N GLN A 78 -3.99 2.20 19.42
CA GLN A 78 -3.24 0.99 19.82
C GLN A 78 -4.05 -0.30 19.70
N VAL A 79 -4.93 -0.38 18.70
CA VAL A 79 -5.72 -1.59 18.44
C VAL A 79 -4.78 -2.70 17.95
N PRO A 80 -4.91 -3.95 18.41
CA PRO A 80 -4.09 -5.02 17.86
C PRO A 80 -4.47 -5.27 16.39
N CYS A 81 -3.45 -5.42 15.54
CA CYS A 81 -3.64 -5.95 14.18
C CYS A 81 -4.26 -7.34 14.26
N ARG A 82 -5.08 -7.71 13.26
CA ARG A 82 -5.58 -9.09 13.16
C ARG A 82 -4.41 -10.03 12.85
N PHE A 83 -4.33 -11.15 13.56
CA PHE A 83 -3.25 -12.14 13.37
C PHE A 83 -3.38 -12.81 11.99
N GLY A 84 -2.29 -12.81 11.22
CA GLY A 84 -2.23 -13.41 9.88
C GLY A 84 -2.95 -12.53 8.86
N GLY A 85 -2.27 -11.58 8.26
CA GLY A 85 -1.19 -11.82 7.31
C GLY A 85 -1.28 -10.71 6.28
N GLU A 86 -0.20 -10.53 5.56
CA GLU A 86 -0.14 -9.60 4.45
C GLU A 86 -1.25 -9.91 3.42
N ILE A 87 -1.93 -8.88 2.93
CA ILE A 87 -2.97 -8.99 1.91
C ILE A 87 -2.53 -8.31 0.62
N SER A 88 -2.95 -8.85 -0.52
CA SER A 88 -2.82 -8.16 -1.81
C SER A 88 -4.00 -7.21 -1.99
N VAL A 89 -3.72 -5.95 -2.31
CA VAL A 89 -4.71 -4.93 -2.67
C VAL A 89 -4.38 -4.32 -4.01
N ILE A 90 -5.38 -4.10 -4.85
CA ILE A 90 -5.21 -3.44 -6.16
C ILE A 90 -5.64 -1.97 -6.08
N ILE A 91 -4.83 -1.08 -6.64
CA ILE A 91 -5.24 0.33 -6.79
C ILE A 91 -6.27 0.43 -7.92
N GLN A 92 -7.49 0.81 -7.57
CA GLN A 92 -8.60 1.00 -8.52
C GLN A 92 -9.13 2.44 -8.53
N ARG A 93 -8.63 3.28 -7.62
CA ARG A 93 -9.08 4.66 -7.49
C ARG A 93 -7.92 5.59 -7.23
N LEU A 94 -8.12 6.83 -7.62
CA LEU A 94 -7.17 7.91 -7.41
C LEU A 94 -7.79 8.90 -6.44
N CYS A 95 -7.03 9.24 -5.40
CA CYS A 95 -7.41 10.33 -4.52
C CYS A 95 -7.49 11.64 -5.31
N ASN A 96 -8.58 12.39 -5.16
CA ASN A 96 -8.71 13.77 -5.62
C ASN A 96 -8.51 14.72 -4.42
N ASN A 97 -8.86 16.00 -4.54
CA ASN A 97 -8.66 17.03 -3.49
C ASN A 97 -9.43 16.80 -2.16
N LEU A 98 -10.07 15.65 -1.98
CA LEU A 98 -10.90 15.33 -0.80
C LEU A 98 -10.27 14.31 0.14
N CYS A 99 -9.13 13.72 -0.21
CA CYS A 99 -8.43 12.88 0.75
C CYS A 99 -7.32 13.64 1.45
N ASP A 100 -6.98 13.10 2.61
CA ASP A 100 -5.95 13.54 3.50
C ASP A 100 -4.58 13.21 2.92
N ASP A 101 -3.72 14.22 2.86
CA ASP A 101 -2.35 14.14 2.33
C ASP A 101 -1.45 13.26 3.22
N GLU A 102 -1.93 12.93 4.43
CA GLU A 102 -1.22 12.10 5.40
C GLU A 102 -1.11 10.63 4.99
N TYR A 103 -2.09 10.09 4.26
CA TYR A 103 -2.16 8.66 3.94
C TYR A 103 -1.66 8.34 2.53
N ASP A 104 -0.80 7.32 2.42
CA ASP A 104 -0.31 6.88 1.11
C ASP A 104 -1.39 6.14 0.32
N MET A 105 -2.35 5.52 1.01
CA MET A 105 -3.51 4.88 0.39
C MET A 105 -4.69 4.76 1.36
N TYR A 106 -5.87 4.53 0.81
CA TYR A 106 -7.05 4.15 1.57
C TYR A 106 -7.50 2.77 1.16
N LEU A 107 -7.68 1.87 2.13
CA LEU A 107 -8.12 0.51 1.85
C LEU A 107 -9.65 0.45 1.68
N SER A 108 -10.12 -0.49 0.87
CA SER A 108 -11.54 -0.90 0.92
C SER A 108 -11.88 -1.39 2.32
N GLU A 109 -13.17 -1.34 2.66
CA GLU A 109 -13.66 -1.79 3.97
C GLU A 109 -13.28 -3.25 4.22
N GLU A 110 -13.43 -4.10 3.20
CA GLU A 110 -13.12 -5.51 3.25
C GLU A 110 -11.61 -5.78 3.38
N ALA A 111 -10.77 -5.00 2.69
CA ALA A 111 -9.31 -5.10 2.83
C ALA A 111 -8.87 -4.66 4.24
N PHE A 112 -9.40 -3.56 4.75
CA PHE A 112 -9.07 -3.07 6.09
C PHE A 112 -9.51 -4.05 7.18
N ALA A 113 -10.76 -4.51 7.13
CA ALA A 113 -11.33 -5.47 8.08
C ALA A 113 -10.60 -6.82 8.08
N LYS A 114 -9.85 -7.13 7.02
CA LYS A 114 -9.01 -8.32 6.96
C LYS A 114 -7.78 -8.22 7.86
N ILE A 115 -7.18 -7.04 8.00
CA ILE A 115 -5.92 -6.82 8.73
C ILE A 115 -6.07 -6.05 10.04
N ALA A 116 -7.21 -5.41 10.26
CA ALA A 116 -7.51 -4.63 11.46
C ALA A 116 -8.98 -4.76 11.88
N ASP A 117 -9.27 -4.34 13.12
CA ASP A 117 -10.64 -4.38 13.64
C ASP A 117 -11.36 -3.04 13.40
N ILE A 118 -12.25 -3.06 12.41
CA ILE A 118 -12.94 -1.88 11.89
C ILE A 118 -13.82 -1.18 12.93
N ASP A 119 -14.41 -1.93 13.85
CA ASP A 119 -15.27 -1.42 14.92
C ASP A 119 -14.48 -0.70 16.03
N ARG A 120 -13.15 -0.85 16.03
CA ARG A 120 -12.27 -0.31 17.07
C ARG A 120 -11.38 0.83 16.59
N THR A 121 -11.06 0.87 15.29
CA THR A 121 -10.29 1.95 14.69
C THR A 121 -10.58 2.06 13.20
N HIS A 122 -10.51 3.30 12.70
CA HIS A 122 -10.58 3.60 11.27
C HIS A 122 -9.20 3.85 10.66
N VAL A 123 -8.17 3.99 11.50
CA VAL A 123 -6.80 4.32 11.09
C VAL A 123 -5.83 3.32 11.71
N ILE A 124 -4.94 2.77 10.88
CA ILE A 124 -3.86 1.88 11.30
C ILE A 124 -2.56 2.28 10.63
N LYS A 125 -1.43 1.84 11.20
CA LYS A 125 -0.15 1.88 10.52
C LYS A 125 0.05 0.57 9.79
N ILE A 126 0.33 0.67 8.50
CA ILE A 126 0.70 -0.46 7.66
C ILE A 126 2.16 -0.38 7.26
N ALA A 127 2.68 -1.55 6.94
CA ALA A 127 3.78 -1.74 6.04
C ALA A 127 3.23 -2.15 4.67
N TYR A 128 3.80 -1.64 3.57
CA TYR A 128 3.42 -2.05 2.23
C TYR A 128 4.59 -2.08 1.24
N ARG A 129 4.43 -2.88 0.19
CA ARG A 129 5.36 -2.94 -0.95
C ARG A 129 4.66 -3.37 -2.24
N PRO A 130 5.19 -3.02 -3.42
CA PRO A 130 4.66 -3.55 -4.68
C PRO A 130 4.62 -5.08 -4.68
N GLU A 131 3.54 -5.67 -5.19
CA GLU A 131 3.46 -7.09 -5.48
C GLU A 131 4.11 -7.36 -6.85
N ILE A 132 5.20 -8.14 -6.86
CA ILE A 132 6.06 -8.40 -8.03
C ILE A 132 5.63 -9.68 -8.76
#